data_AF-A0AAN9V194-F1
#
_entry.id   AF-A0AAN9V194-F1
#
_cell.length_a   1.000
_cell.length_b   1.000
_cell.length_c   1.000
_cell.angle_alpha   90.00
_cell.angle_beta   90.00
_cell.angle_gamma   90.00
#
_symmetry.space_group_name_H-M   'P 1'
#
loop_
_entity.id
_entity.type
_entity.pdbx_description
1 polymer ?
#
loop_
_entity_poly.entity_id
_entity_poly.type
_entity_poly.pdbx_seq_one_letter_code
_entity_poly.pdbx_strand_id
1 'polypeptide(L)'
;MASARALAVAAVLALAAAGRVAAAAVPTGRQTLSCVCTSTHFADVSFAVTCERNSTGRWDGTDSSPLSKFFEQSSVSCSRGPVPNPGKDYRLVKNLGYYKFHPRQTTWEDALRTCASEGANLLVVNSENEANAVSKIFAEFPKLHEEDWLNDQVWVGISDLKKEGKFVSLTGRTLQEEGYERWANGEPNNEGGNEHCLAFDRQRLYNDEPCDTRLSFVCERRN
;
A
#
# COMPACT_ATOMS: atom_id res chain seq x y z
N MET A 1 54.46 -55.95 13.49
CA MET A 1 53.35 -55.59 12.59
C MET A 1 52.09 -56.22 13.15
N ALA A 2 51.35 -55.47 13.97
CA ALA A 2 50.20 -55.98 14.72
C ALA A 2 48.92 -55.47 14.05
N SER A 3 48.03 -56.38 13.65
CA SER A 3 46.73 -56.04 13.05
C SER A 3 45.63 -56.37 14.03
N ALA A 4 45.11 -55.32 14.67
CA ALA A 4 44.11 -55.35 15.72
C ALA A 4 42.70 -55.56 15.15
N ARG A 5 42.33 -56.82 14.92
CA ARG A 5 40.94 -57.25 14.68
C ARG A 5 40.46 -58.15 15.80
N ALA A 6 40.30 -57.59 17.00
CA ALA A 6 39.43 -58.08 18.08
C ALA A 6 39.71 -57.26 19.35
N LEU A 7 39.00 -56.14 19.56
CA LEU A 7 38.77 -55.49 20.87
C LEU A 7 38.05 -54.16 20.63
N ALA A 8 36.72 -54.20 20.49
CA ALA A 8 35.79 -53.10 20.82
C ALA A 8 34.33 -53.51 20.50
N VAL A 9 33.90 -54.66 21.02
CA VAL A 9 32.46 -54.95 21.20
C VAL A 9 32.24 -54.93 22.71
N ALA A 10 32.19 -53.73 23.30
CA ALA A 10 31.73 -53.47 24.68
C ALA A 10 31.80 -51.97 25.00
N ALA A 11 30.89 -51.18 24.41
CA ALA A 11 30.46 -49.87 24.94
C ALA A 11 29.21 -49.38 24.19
N VAL A 12 28.20 -50.25 24.07
CA VAL A 12 26.82 -49.81 23.83
C VAL A 12 26.23 -49.58 25.21
N LEU A 13 26.19 -48.32 25.67
CA LEU A 13 25.45 -47.74 26.82
C LEU A 13 26.32 -46.68 27.53
N ALA A 14 26.25 -45.43 27.05
CA ALA A 14 26.25 -44.18 27.84
C ALA A 14 26.56 -42.99 26.91
N LEU A 15 25.93 -41.85 27.19
CA LEU A 15 26.06 -40.54 26.52
C LEU A 15 25.12 -40.26 25.33
N ALA A 16 23.83 -40.49 25.55
CA ALA A 16 22.81 -39.56 25.03
C ALA A 16 22.60 -38.43 26.05
N ALA A 17 23.57 -37.52 26.18
CA ALA A 17 23.42 -36.28 26.97
C ALA A 17 24.56 -35.30 26.68
N ALA A 18 24.39 -34.42 25.69
CA ALA A 18 24.95 -33.06 25.58
C ALA A 18 25.00 -32.64 24.11
N GLY A 19 23.84 -32.33 23.53
CA GLY A 19 23.73 -31.72 22.21
C GLY A 19 22.62 -30.68 22.25
N ARG A 20 22.86 -29.56 22.97
CA ARG A 20 22.01 -28.37 22.86
C ARG A 20 22.18 -27.82 21.45
N VAL A 21 21.29 -28.18 20.53
CA VAL A 21 21.09 -27.40 19.32
C VAL A 21 20.60 -26.04 19.79
N ALA A 22 21.44 -25.01 19.65
CA ALA A 22 21.04 -23.65 19.93
C ALA A 22 19.84 -23.32 19.03
N ALA A 23 18.67 -23.10 19.63
CA ALA A 23 17.55 -22.50 18.93
C ALA A 23 18.03 -21.13 18.42
N ALA A 24 18.15 -20.99 17.10
CA ALA A 24 18.45 -19.71 16.48
C ALA A 24 17.41 -18.71 16.97
N ALA A 25 17.86 -17.64 17.62
CA ALA A 25 16.98 -16.58 18.10
C ALA A 25 16.18 -16.04 16.90
N VAL A 26 14.86 -16.17 16.97
CA VAL A 26 13.96 -15.57 15.98
C VAL A 26 14.11 -14.05 16.09
N PRO A 27 14.42 -13.33 15.00
CA PRO A 27 14.56 -11.88 15.07
C PRO A 27 13.21 -11.26 15.45
N THR A 28 13.15 -10.73 16.67
CA THR A 28 12.04 -9.95 17.21
C THR A 28 12.20 -8.51 16.75
N GLY A 29 11.22 -7.96 16.05
CA GLY A 29 11.24 -6.58 15.57
C GLY A 29 9.93 -6.19 14.91
N ARG A 30 9.55 -4.91 15.03
CA ARG A 30 8.37 -4.34 14.38
C ARG A 30 8.57 -4.41 12.87
N GLN A 31 7.67 -5.10 12.18
CA GLN A 31 7.64 -5.14 10.71
C GLN A 31 6.24 -4.79 10.25
N THR A 32 6.12 -3.84 9.33
CA THR A 32 4.85 -3.56 8.68
C THR A 32 4.51 -4.72 7.75
N LEU A 33 3.43 -5.45 8.04
CA LEU A 33 2.89 -6.50 7.18
C LEU A 33 1.47 -6.20 6.76
N SER A 34 1.12 -6.54 5.52
CA SER A 34 -0.25 -6.55 5.01
C SER A 34 -1.01 -7.73 5.59
N CYS A 35 -2.14 -7.48 6.27
CA CYS A 35 -2.98 -8.50 6.90
C CYS A 35 -4.38 -8.50 6.27
N VAL A 36 -4.98 -9.68 6.12
CA VAL A 36 -6.35 -9.86 5.58
C VAL A 36 -7.22 -10.39 6.72
N CYS A 37 -8.17 -9.59 7.18
CA CYS A 37 -9.12 -10.01 8.20
C CYS A 37 -10.37 -10.60 7.52
N THR A 38 -10.83 -11.75 7.98
CA THR A 38 -12.13 -12.32 7.60
C THR A 38 -13.00 -12.32 8.86
N SER A 39 -14.13 -11.59 8.81
CA SER A 39 -15.13 -11.59 9.90
C SER A 39 -16.25 -12.55 9.55
N THR A 40 -16.76 -13.27 10.55
CA THR A 40 -17.93 -14.15 10.41
C THR A 40 -19.25 -13.37 10.31
N HIS A 41 -19.24 -12.06 10.57
CA HIS A 41 -20.45 -11.21 10.59
C HIS A 41 -20.63 -10.35 9.33
N PHE A 42 -19.58 -10.13 8.56
CA PHE A 42 -19.63 -9.42 7.28
C PHE A 42 -18.84 -10.23 6.27
N ALA A 43 -19.52 -10.77 5.26
CA ALA A 43 -18.84 -11.31 4.10
C ALA A 43 -18.10 -10.16 3.40
N ASP A 44 -16.82 -10.39 3.09
CA ASP A 44 -16.01 -9.62 2.14
C ASP A 44 -15.67 -8.15 2.47
N VAL A 45 -15.14 -7.87 3.67
CA VAL A 45 -14.46 -6.59 3.95
C VAL A 45 -12.99 -6.84 4.32
N SER A 46 -12.07 -6.42 3.45
CA SER A 46 -10.62 -6.46 3.66
C SER A 46 -10.09 -5.08 4.01
N PHE A 47 -9.42 -4.93 5.15
CA PHE A 47 -8.74 -3.69 5.56
C PHE A 47 -7.30 -3.99 5.95
N ALA A 48 -6.40 -3.02 5.74
CA ALA A 48 -5.00 -3.14 6.12
C ALA A 48 -4.84 -3.01 7.64
N VAL A 49 -4.18 -3.97 8.28
CA VAL A 49 -3.83 -3.95 9.71
C VAL A 49 -2.30 -4.02 9.86
N THR A 50 -1.73 -3.26 10.79
CA THR A 50 -0.32 -3.38 11.17
C THR A 50 -0.16 -4.55 12.14
N CYS A 51 0.68 -5.53 11.81
CA CYS A 51 0.81 -6.76 12.57
C CYS A 51 2.21 -6.86 13.23
N GLU A 52 2.29 -7.19 14.52
CA GLU A 52 3.57 -7.35 15.24
C GLU A 52 3.88 -8.84 15.48
N ARG A 53 5.16 -9.23 15.35
CA ARG A 53 5.62 -10.60 15.59
C ARG A 53 5.98 -10.77 17.05
N ASN A 54 5.24 -11.59 17.79
CA ASN A 54 5.51 -11.83 19.20
C ASN A 54 6.72 -12.77 19.40
N SER A 55 7.16 -12.93 20.64
CA SER A 55 8.32 -13.76 21.04
C SER A 55 8.18 -15.25 20.73
N THR A 56 6.98 -15.73 20.39
CA THR A 56 6.70 -17.12 19.98
C THR A 56 6.73 -17.30 18.45
N GLY A 57 6.98 -16.22 17.69
CA GLY A 57 6.97 -16.23 16.23
C GLY A 57 5.57 -16.14 15.61
N ARG A 58 4.54 -15.97 16.45
CA ARG A 58 3.14 -15.75 16.04
C ARG A 58 2.93 -14.27 15.74
N TRP A 59 2.17 -13.99 14.68
CA TRP A 59 1.75 -12.63 14.35
C TRP A 59 0.47 -12.33 15.12
N ASP A 60 0.53 -11.37 16.04
CA ASP A 60 -0.64 -10.86 16.72
C ASP A 60 -0.84 -9.43 16.19
N GLY A 61 -1.91 -9.22 15.40
CA GLY A 61 -2.29 -7.90 14.92
C GLY A 61 -3.15 -7.19 15.95
N THR A 62 -2.72 -6.00 16.39
CA THR A 62 -3.64 -5.05 17.02
C THR A 62 -4.18 -4.15 15.93
N ASP A 63 -5.49 -4.20 15.71
CA ASP A 63 -6.14 -3.27 14.81
C ASP A 63 -6.01 -1.85 15.36
N SER A 64 -5.19 -1.03 14.70
CA SER A 64 -5.06 0.40 15.01
C SER A 64 -6.24 1.23 14.48
N SER A 65 -7.21 0.59 13.81
CA SER A 65 -8.45 1.26 13.42
C SER A 65 -9.33 1.55 14.66
N PRO A 66 -10.13 2.63 14.63
CA PRO A 66 -11.12 2.91 15.66
C PRO A 66 -12.18 1.80 15.87
N LEU A 67 -12.29 0.85 14.92
CA LEU A 67 -13.32 -0.19 14.91
C LEU A 67 -13.00 -1.37 15.84
N SER A 68 -11.74 -1.52 16.28
CA SER A 68 -11.31 -2.57 17.21
C SER A 68 -11.96 -2.49 18.59
N LYS A 69 -12.54 -1.34 18.95
CA LYS A 69 -13.31 -1.15 20.20
C LYS A 69 -14.70 -1.80 20.16
N PHE A 70 -15.20 -2.21 18.99
CA PHE A 70 -16.56 -2.72 18.81
C PHE A 70 -16.67 -4.25 18.72
N PHE A 71 -15.58 -4.96 18.43
CA PHE A 71 -15.62 -6.40 18.17
C PHE A 71 -14.81 -7.17 19.21
N GLU A 72 -15.49 -7.70 20.22
CA GLU A 72 -14.92 -8.77 21.05
C GLU A 72 -14.72 -10.01 20.18
N GLN A 73 -13.46 -10.38 19.99
CA GLN A 73 -12.99 -11.64 19.41
C GLN A 73 -13.35 -11.87 17.94
N SER A 74 -12.43 -11.50 17.06
CA SER A 74 -12.20 -12.22 15.81
C SER A 74 -10.71 -12.46 15.70
N SER A 75 -10.28 -13.72 15.71
CA SER A 75 -8.88 -14.09 15.58
C SER A 75 -8.31 -13.54 14.27
N VAL A 76 -7.45 -12.53 14.35
CA VAL A 76 -6.71 -12.00 13.20
C VAL A 76 -5.60 -13.01 12.86
N SER A 77 -5.73 -13.73 11.76
CA SER A 77 -4.68 -14.64 11.27
C SER A 77 -3.87 -13.94 10.17
N CYS A 78 -2.63 -13.59 10.48
CA CYS A 78 -1.73 -12.95 9.53
C CYS A 78 -0.91 -14.01 8.79
N SER A 79 -1.17 -14.19 7.50
CA SER A 79 -0.34 -15.02 6.62
C SER A 79 0.36 -14.14 5.59
N ARG A 80 1.63 -14.44 5.27
CA ARG A 80 2.28 -13.89 4.08
C ARG A 80 1.52 -14.39 2.85
N GLY A 81 0.78 -13.49 2.23
CA GLY A 81 0.14 -13.70 0.94
C GLY A 81 0.28 -12.44 0.09
N PRO A 82 0.22 -12.56 -1.25
CA PRO A 82 0.03 -11.39 -2.10
C PRO A 82 -1.25 -10.67 -1.68
N VAL A 83 -1.24 -9.33 -1.67
CA VAL A 83 -2.42 -8.56 -1.28
C VAL A 83 -3.62 -8.97 -2.15
N PRO A 84 -4.81 -9.31 -1.61
CA PRO A 84 -5.88 -9.94 -2.39
C PRO A 84 -6.54 -8.94 -3.34
N ASN A 85 -6.33 -9.03 -4.65
CA ASN A 85 -6.81 -8.09 -5.70
C ASN A 85 -8.15 -7.36 -5.37
N PRO A 86 -8.24 -5.99 -5.37
CA PRO A 86 -9.45 -5.29 -4.92
C PRO A 86 -10.60 -5.41 -5.94
N GLY A 87 -10.33 -5.88 -7.14
CA GLY A 87 -11.33 -6.14 -8.17
C GLY A 87 -10.69 -6.67 -9.45
N LYS A 88 -11.48 -7.24 -10.36
CA LYS A 88 -10.96 -7.84 -11.60
C LYS A 88 -10.20 -6.85 -12.50
N ASP A 89 -10.51 -5.56 -12.40
CA ASP A 89 -9.96 -4.51 -13.27
C ASP A 89 -8.68 -3.87 -12.72
N TYR A 90 -8.25 -4.26 -11.52
CA TYR A 90 -6.99 -3.78 -10.96
C TYR A 90 -5.80 -4.55 -11.53
N ARG A 91 -4.82 -3.79 -12.03
CA ARG A 91 -3.55 -4.30 -12.54
C ARG A 91 -2.51 -4.36 -11.44
N LEU A 92 -1.95 -5.55 -11.23
CA LEU A 92 -0.79 -5.72 -10.36
C LEU A 92 0.48 -5.20 -11.05
N VAL A 93 1.14 -4.22 -10.45
CA VAL A 93 2.51 -3.83 -10.76
C VAL A 93 3.43 -4.43 -9.71
N LYS A 94 4.30 -5.33 -10.14
CA LYS A 94 5.19 -6.10 -9.25
C LYS A 94 6.00 -5.17 -8.34
N ASN A 95 6.03 -5.51 -7.04
CA ASN A 95 6.72 -4.77 -5.97
C ASN A 95 6.17 -3.36 -5.66
N LEU A 96 5.07 -2.93 -6.29
CA LEU A 96 4.45 -1.62 -6.01
C LEU A 96 3.04 -1.80 -5.44
N GLY A 97 2.15 -2.45 -6.18
CA GLY A 97 0.76 -2.55 -5.76
C GLY A 97 -0.20 -2.86 -6.89
N TYR A 98 -1.48 -2.73 -6.59
CA TYR A 98 -2.58 -2.81 -7.54
C TYR A 98 -3.01 -1.41 -7.94
N TYR A 99 -3.24 -1.19 -9.22
CA TYR A 99 -3.66 0.09 -9.76
C TYR A 99 -4.83 -0.09 -10.72
N LYS A 100 -5.79 0.82 -10.69
CA LYS A 100 -6.93 0.85 -11.60
C LYS A 100 -7.17 2.28 -12.07
N PHE A 101 -7.23 2.47 -13.38
CA PHE A 101 -7.61 3.74 -13.99
C PHE A 101 -9.13 3.81 -14.15
N HIS A 102 -9.71 4.94 -13.76
CA HIS A 102 -11.13 5.23 -13.88
C HIS A 102 -11.33 6.36 -14.90
N PRO A 103 -11.87 6.07 -16.10
CA PRO A 103 -12.04 7.07 -17.16
C PRO A 103 -13.17 8.07 -16.91
N ARG A 104 -14.08 7.76 -15.98
CA ARG A 104 -15.22 8.61 -15.68
C ARG A 104 -14.76 9.83 -14.89
N GLN A 105 -15.05 11.01 -15.40
CA GLN A 105 -14.73 12.26 -14.72
C GLN A 105 -15.55 12.46 -13.46
N THR A 106 -14.88 12.79 -12.37
CA THR A 106 -15.49 13.07 -11.05
C THR A 106 -14.78 14.23 -10.37
N THR A 107 -15.39 14.79 -9.33
CA THR A 107 -14.68 15.68 -8.41
C THR A 107 -13.61 14.90 -7.64
N TRP A 108 -12.68 15.61 -7.00
CA TRP A 108 -11.64 14.99 -6.19
C TRP A 108 -12.21 14.17 -5.03
N GLU A 109 -13.23 14.71 -4.35
CA GLU A 109 -13.90 14.02 -3.23
C GLU A 109 -14.65 12.76 -3.69
N ASP A 110 -15.30 12.79 -4.85
CA ASP A 110 -15.96 11.62 -5.42
C ASP A 110 -14.95 10.55 -5.86
N ALA A 111 -13.78 10.94 -6.36
CA ALA A 111 -12.70 10.02 -6.68
C ALA A 111 -12.21 9.29 -5.42
N LEU A 112 -12.01 10.02 -4.31
CA LEU A 112 -11.69 9.43 -3.01
C LEU A 112 -12.73 8.40 -2.56
N ARG A 113 -14.01 8.79 -2.58
CA ARG A 113 -15.11 7.90 -2.20
C ARG A 113 -15.15 6.65 -3.06
N THR A 114 -14.93 6.80 -4.37
CA THR A 114 -14.93 5.67 -5.30
C THR A 114 -13.81 4.69 -4.97
N CYS A 115 -12.56 5.15 -4.85
CA CYS A 115 -11.45 4.27 -4.50
C CYS A 115 -11.64 3.60 -3.14
N ALA A 116 -12.12 4.35 -2.13
CA ALA A 116 -12.41 3.80 -0.81
C ALA A 116 -13.49 2.70 -0.85
N SER A 117 -14.53 2.87 -1.68
CA SER A 117 -15.58 1.87 -1.87
C SER A 117 -15.09 0.59 -2.55
N GLU A 118 -13.99 0.67 -3.31
CA GLU A 118 -13.30 -0.46 -3.94
C GLU A 118 -12.24 -1.10 -3.00
N GLY A 119 -12.17 -0.67 -1.73
CA GLY A 119 -11.16 -1.15 -0.78
C GLY A 119 -9.72 -0.70 -1.14
N ALA A 120 -9.61 0.43 -1.83
CA ALA A 120 -8.37 1.04 -2.30
C ALA A 120 -8.29 2.51 -1.86
N ASN A 121 -7.19 3.17 -2.21
CA ASN A 121 -6.99 4.60 -1.98
C ASN A 121 -6.90 5.33 -3.32
N LEU A 122 -7.18 6.63 -3.33
CA LEU A 122 -6.77 7.46 -4.46
C LEU A 122 -5.23 7.51 -4.50
N LEU A 123 -4.66 7.45 -5.71
CA LEU A 123 -3.23 7.31 -5.94
C LEU A 123 -2.37 8.29 -5.12
N VAL A 124 -1.34 7.81 -4.43
CA VAL A 124 -0.34 8.64 -3.74
C VAL A 124 1.04 8.21 -4.22
N VAL A 125 1.56 8.95 -5.19
CA VAL A 125 2.87 8.66 -5.78
C VAL A 125 3.97 8.86 -4.74
N ASN A 126 4.75 7.82 -4.48
CA ASN A 126 5.81 7.77 -3.47
C ASN A 126 7.21 7.47 -4.06
N SER A 127 7.31 7.23 -5.36
CA SER A 127 8.60 7.01 -6.02
C SER A 127 8.54 7.22 -7.54
N GLU A 128 9.72 7.42 -8.15
CA GLU A 128 9.89 7.42 -9.61
C GLU A 128 9.36 6.16 -10.28
N ASN A 129 9.56 5.00 -9.64
CA ASN A 129 9.13 3.72 -10.20
C ASN A 129 7.61 3.64 -10.28
N GLU A 130 6.92 4.16 -9.28
CA GLU A 130 5.47 4.24 -9.27
C GLU A 130 4.94 5.29 -10.25
N ALA A 131 5.54 6.49 -10.27
CA ALA A 131 5.22 7.52 -11.26
C ALA A 131 5.30 6.97 -12.70
N ASN A 132 6.37 6.22 -13.00
CA ASN A 132 6.55 5.55 -14.29
C ASN A 132 5.53 4.45 -14.55
N ALA A 133 5.16 3.67 -13.53
CA ALA A 133 4.18 2.60 -13.67
C ALA A 133 2.78 3.14 -13.95
N VAL A 134 2.39 4.19 -13.22
CA VAL A 134 1.09 4.86 -13.38
C VAL A 134 1.01 5.59 -14.72
N SER A 135 2.05 6.33 -15.11
CA SER A 135 2.07 7.03 -16.41
C SER A 135 1.87 6.04 -17.57
N LYS A 136 2.42 4.82 -17.47
CA LYS A 136 2.15 3.75 -18.46
C LYS A 136 0.69 3.27 -18.45
N ILE A 137 0.07 3.11 -17.28
CA ILE A 137 -1.37 2.80 -17.20
C ILE A 137 -2.17 3.91 -17.88
N PHE A 138 -1.86 5.16 -17.56
CA PHE A 138 -2.59 6.32 -18.05
C PHE A 138 -2.41 6.51 -19.57
N ALA A 139 -1.23 6.20 -20.11
CA ALA A 139 -0.93 6.30 -21.55
C ALA A 139 -1.78 5.36 -22.42
N GLU A 140 -2.38 4.30 -21.85
CA GLU A 140 -3.27 3.39 -22.58
C GLU A 140 -4.63 4.04 -22.92
N PHE A 141 -4.93 5.21 -22.34
CA PHE A 141 -6.18 5.94 -22.51
C PHE A 141 -5.92 7.37 -23.02
N PRO A 142 -5.44 7.57 -24.26
CA PRO A 142 -4.94 8.86 -24.74
C PRO A 142 -6.05 9.89 -25.04
N LYS A 143 -7.28 9.45 -25.34
CA LYS A 143 -8.38 10.34 -25.70
C LYS A 143 -9.71 9.77 -25.21
N LEU A 144 -10.24 10.35 -24.15
CA LEU A 144 -11.47 9.99 -23.46
C LEU A 144 -12.52 11.10 -23.52
N HIS A 145 -12.07 12.35 -23.50
CA HIS A 145 -12.89 13.56 -23.37
C HIS A 145 -12.64 14.50 -24.55
N GLU A 146 -13.59 15.41 -24.82
CA GLU A 146 -13.49 16.36 -25.95
C GLU A 146 -12.37 17.38 -25.76
N GLU A 147 -12.17 17.84 -24.53
CA GLU A 147 -11.12 18.81 -24.18
C GLU A 147 -9.80 18.11 -23.88
N ASP A 148 -8.74 18.47 -24.60
CA ASP A 148 -7.44 17.78 -24.51
C ASP A 148 -6.83 17.82 -23.11
N TRP A 149 -6.93 18.95 -22.40
CA TRP A 149 -6.36 19.11 -21.05
C TRP A 149 -6.99 18.14 -20.02
N LEU A 150 -8.29 17.86 -20.13
CA LEU A 150 -9.00 16.88 -19.29
C LEU A 150 -8.53 15.44 -19.53
N ASN A 151 -7.88 15.18 -20.66
CA ASN A 151 -7.29 13.89 -20.98
C ASN A 151 -5.86 13.75 -20.47
N ASP A 152 -5.21 14.84 -20.07
CA ASP A 152 -3.78 14.84 -19.76
C ASP A 152 -3.47 14.80 -18.27
N GLN A 153 -4.51 14.82 -17.43
CA GLN A 153 -4.37 14.82 -15.98
C GLN A 153 -5.33 13.83 -15.30
N VAL A 154 -4.93 13.35 -14.13
CA VAL A 154 -5.75 12.50 -13.25
C VAL A 154 -5.69 12.95 -11.81
N TRP A 155 -6.77 12.75 -11.05
CA TRP A 155 -6.75 13.01 -9.62
C TRP A 155 -5.80 12.07 -8.86
N VAL A 156 -5.09 12.65 -7.89
CA VAL A 156 -4.27 11.95 -6.88
C VAL A 156 -4.72 12.29 -5.46
N GLY A 157 -4.43 11.42 -4.50
CA GLY A 157 -4.82 11.50 -3.10
C GLY A 157 -4.03 12.52 -2.28
N ILE A 158 -3.76 13.70 -2.83
CA ILE A 158 -3.02 14.78 -2.19
C ILE A 158 -3.82 16.08 -2.30
N SER A 159 -3.91 16.82 -1.20
CA SER A 159 -4.63 18.09 -1.12
C SER A 159 -4.01 18.98 -0.04
N ASP A 160 -4.21 20.28 -0.11
CA ASP A 160 -3.88 21.22 0.97
C ASP A 160 -5.12 21.73 1.73
N LEU A 161 -6.30 21.15 1.47
CA LEU A 161 -7.57 21.43 2.16
C LEU A 161 -7.49 21.47 3.70
N LYS A 162 -6.54 20.73 4.30
CA LYS A 162 -6.31 20.74 5.75
C LYS A 162 -5.60 22.01 6.22
N LYS A 163 -4.70 22.55 5.40
CA LYS A 163 -3.91 23.74 5.67
C LYS A 163 -3.35 24.29 4.35
N GLU A 164 -3.86 25.44 3.96
CA GLU A 164 -3.44 26.20 2.79
C GLU A 164 -1.90 26.26 2.64
N GLY A 165 -1.43 25.97 1.43
CA GLY A 165 0.00 25.96 1.08
C GLY A 165 0.76 24.75 1.65
N LYS A 166 0.06 23.75 2.18
CA LYS A 166 0.65 22.48 2.65
C LYS A 166 -0.07 21.27 2.09
N PHE A 167 0.35 20.86 0.90
CA PHE A 167 -0.10 19.62 0.27
C PHE A 167 0.31 18.39 1.10
N VAL A 168 -0.69 17.62 1.50
CA VAL A 168 -0.53 16.40 2.28
C VAL A 168 -1.32 15.25 1.66
N SER A 169 -0.76 14.05 1.74
CA SER A 169 -1.42 12.82 1.31
C SER A 169 -2.58 12.44 2.22
N LEU A 170 -3.30 11.39 1.84
CA LEU A 170 -4.37 10.78 2.66
C LEU A 170 -3.89 10.36 4.05
N THR A 171 -2.60 10.04 4.19
CA THR A 171 -1.99 9.68 5.49
C THR A 171 -1.52 10.89 6.30
N GLY A 172 -1.62 12.10 5.75
CA GLY A 172 -1.21 13.35 6.38
C GLY A 172 0.27 13.68 6.20
N ARG A 173 0.99 12.93 5.36
CA ARG A 173 2.41 13.17 5.05
C ARG A 173 2.57 14.19 3.94
N THR A 174 3.62 15.00 3.99
CA THR A 174 3.92 15.96 2.91
C THR A 174 4.43 15.24 1.65
N LEU A 175 4.46 15.93 0.51
CA LEU A 175 5.06 15.40 -0.72
C LEU A 175 6.51 14.94 -0.54
N GLN A 176 7.31 15.73 0.20
CA GLN A 176 8.69 15.37 0.54
C GLN A 176 8.75 14.10 1.37
N GLU A 177 7.84 13.94 2.32
CA GLU A 177 7.78 12.74 3.16
C GLU A 177 7.30 11.51 2.39
N GLU A 178 6.37 11.66 1.44
CA GLU A 178 5.96 10.57 0.54
C GLU A 178 7.08 10.17 -0.42
N GLY A 179 8.03 11.06 -0.72
CA GLY A 179 9.22 10.75 -1.52
C GLY A 179 9.08 11.05 -3.02
N TYR A 180 8.03 11.78 -3.40
CA TYR A 180 7.82 12.25 -4.77
C TYR A 180 7.24 13.66 -4.78
N GLU A 181 8.02 14.60 -5.29
CA GLU A 181 7.62 16.00 -5.45
C GLU A 181 8.19 16.52 -6.77
N ARG A 182 7.34 16.56 -7.80
CA ARG A 182 7.67 17.11 -9.10
C ARG A 182 6.51 17.94 -9.59
N TRP A 183 6.73 19.22 -9.82
CA TRP A 183 5.71 20.17 -10.24
C TRP A 183 5.80 20.46 -11.73
N ALA A 184 4.66 20.73 -12.36
CA ALA A 184 4.63 21.28 -13.70
C ALA A 184 5.24 22.71 -13.69
N ASN A 185 5.68 23.18 -14.84
CA ASN A 185 6.36 24.47 -14.91
C ASN A 185 5.37 25.61 -14.61
N GLY A 186 5.53 26.27 -13.47
CA GLY A 186 4.63 27.31 -12.99
C GLY A 186 3.89 26.92 -11.70
N GLU A 187 3.91 25.62 -11.35
CA GLU A 187 3.11 25.08 -10.26
C GLU A 187 3.87 24.93 -8.92
N PRO A 188 3.15 24.91 -7.79
CA PRO A 188 1.72 25.17 -7.65
C PRO A 188 1.41 26.68 -7.76
N ASN A 189 0.38 27.05 -8.52
CA ASN A 189 0.09 28.44 -8.83
C ASN A 189 -1.16 29.00 -8.10
N ASN A 190 -2.02 28.12 -7.58
CA ASN A 190 -3.28 28.44 -6.91
C ASN A 190 -4.13 29.45 -7.69
N GLU A 191 -4.39 29.17 -8.97
CA GLU A 191 -5.11 30.04 -9.88
C GLU A 191 -6.50 30.37 -9.30
N GLY A 192 -6.84 31.66 -9.24
CA GLY A 192 -8.13 32.08 -8.65
C GLY A 192 -8.25 31.88 -7.14
N GLY A 193 -7.22 31.34 -6.47
CA GLY A 193 -7.18 31.12 -5.02
C GLY A 193 -8.08 29.99 -4.53
N ASN A 194 -8.36 28.99 -5.37
CA ASN A 194 -9.24 27.86 -5.04
C ASN A 194 -8.70 26.48 -5.47
N GLU A 195 -7.42 26.35 -5.80
CA GLU A 195 -6.81 25.11 -6.27
C GLU A 195 -6.19 24.33 -5.11
N HIS A 196 -7.00 23.48 -4.49
CA HIS A 196 -6.61 22.81 -3.24
C HIS A 196 -6.38 21.30 -3.39
N CYS A 197 -6.53 20.77 -4.60
CA CYS A 197 -6.46 19.35 -4.89
C CYS A 197 -5.44 19.08 -6.00
N LEU A 198 -4.60 18.06 -5.83
CA LEU A 198 -3.57 17.77 -6.82
C LEU A 198 -4.07 16.84 -7.92
N ALA A 199 -3.76 17.22 -9.14
CA ALA A 199 -3.77 16.37 -10.31
C ALA A 199 -2.34 15.95 -10.68
N PHE A 200 -2.22 14.83 -11.38
CA PHE A 200 -0.96 14.28 -11.88
C PHE A 200 -1.06 14.06 -13.38
N ASP A 201 -0.10 14.62 -14.12
CA ASP A 201 -0.14 14.64 -15.57
C ASP A 201 0.56 13.43 -16.22
N ARG A 202 0.45 13.32 -17.55
CA ARG A 202 1.15 12.29 -18.33
C ARG A 202 2.68 12.38 -18.25
N GLN A 203 3.22 13.56 -18.00
CA GLN A 203 4.65 13.83 -17.89
C GLN A 203 5.20 13.47 -16.50
N ARG A 204 4.31 13.09 -15.57
CA ARG A 204 4.54 12.71 -14.17
C ARG A 204 4.77 13.92 -13.26
N LEU A 205 4.14 15.04 -13.57
CA LEU A 205 4.23 16.29 -12.84
C LEU A 205 2.90 16.57 -12.15
N TYR A 206 2.95 17.25 -11.01
CA TYR A 206 1.79 17.71 -10.27
C TYR A 206 1.32 19.07 -10.77
N ASN A 207 0.00 19.22 -10.78
CA ASN A 207 -0.72 20.47 -10.91
C ASN A 207 -1.69 20.59 -9.73
N ASP A 208 -1.82 21.75 -9.09
CA ASP A 208 -3.00 22.04 -8.27
C ASP A 208 -4.17 22.42 -9.16
N GLU A 209 -5.37 21.99 -8.78
CA GLU A 209 -6.61 22.22 -9.52
C GLU A 209 -7.75 22.48 -8.54
N PRO A 210 -8.81 23.19 -8.96
CA PRO A 210 -10.04 23.31 -8.18
C PRO A 210 -10.63 21.92 -7.91
N CYS A 211 -10.92 21.62 -6.64
CA CYS A 211 -11.35 20.28 -6.23
C CYS A 211 -12.67 19.81 -6.86
N ASP A 212 -13.48 20.74 -7.37
CA ASP A 212 -14.74 20.50 -8.06
C ASP A 212 -14.57 20.29 -9.58
N THR A 213 -13.37 20.49 -10.12
CA THR A 213 -13.00 20.09 -11.48
C THR A 213 -13.28 18.60 -11.68
N ARG A 214 -13.72 18.23 -12.88
CA ARG A 214 -14.10 16.86 -13.20
C ARG A 214 -12.99 16.18 -13.99
N LEU A 215 -12.10 15.47 -13.29
CA LEU A 215 -11.01 14.71 -13.89
C LEU A 215 -11.22 13.20 -13.77
N SER A 216 -10.56 12.46 -14.65
CA SER A 216 -10.36 11.01 -14.49
C SER A 216 -9.45 10.76 -13.28
N PHE A 217 -9.35 9.52 -12.79
CA PHE A 217 -8.55 9.24 -11.60
C PHE A 217 -7.95 7.84 -11.57
N VAL A 218 -6.96 7.64 -10.70
CA VAL A 218 -6.31 6.34 -10.49
C VAL A 218 -6.47 5.91 -9.04
N CYS A 219 -7.00 4.72 -8.83
CA CYS A 219 -6.99 4.08 -7.52
C CYS A 219 -5.73 3.23 -7.35
N GLU A 220 -5.12 3.27 -6.17
CA GLU A 220 -4.00 2.43 -5.76
C GLU A 220 -4.39 1.54 -4.59
N ARG A 221 -3.75 0.37 -4.51
CA ARG A 221 -3.70 -0.41 -3.28
C ARG A 221 -2.35 -1.07 -3.14
N ARG A 222 -1.62 -0.66 -2.10
CA ARG A 222 -0.26 -1.11 -1.83
C ARG A 222 -0.20 -2.63 -1.56
N ASN A 223 0.90 -3.25 -1.97
CA ASN A 223 1.20 -4.67 -1.77
C ASN A 223 2.00 -4.91 -0.48
#